data_AF-A0A7S1XN99-F1
#
_entry.id   AF-A0A7S1XN99-F1
#
_cell.length_a   1.000
_cell.length_b   1.000
_cell.length_c   1.000
_cell.angle_alpha   90.00
_cell.angle_beta   90.00
_cell.angle_gamma   90.00
#
_symmetry.space_group_name_H-M   'P 1'
#
loop_
_entity.id
_entity.type
_entity.pdbx_description
1 polymer ?
#
loop_
_entity_poly.entity_id
_entity_poly.type
_entity_poly.pdbx_seq_one_letter_code
_entity_poly.pdbx_strand_id
1 'polypeptide(L)'
;GLTGVDGGRARADQPWETLETPSGSLLRLVLHSTHGDAFYVGLDGIEIVTRGGRVVALDAAQVTARPHSLAALGQADDARVPGNLALAGGGGRRKNVGWLAPKASTLGYPTPDEGLENEVVVALDEPVEIHHLCIHNYSKTPARGAREFSVYLDGAIVYRGNLRPGGGGGGGAGAGAQGHRLGHPQGRRRRG
;
A
#
# COMPACT_ATOMS: atom_id res chain seq x y z
N GLY A 1 -15.23 -45.46 -31.63
CA GLY A 1 -13.79 -45.18 -31.65
C GLY A 1 -13.57 -43.70 -31.84
N LEU A 2 -12.58 -43.17 -31.12
CA LEU A 2 -12.14 -41.77 -31.02
C LEU A 2 -11.73 -41.19 -32.40
N THR A 3 -11.89 -39.90 -32.67
CA THR A 3 -10.91 -38.78 -32.50
C THR A 3 -11.62 -37.50 -33.01
N GLY A 4 -11.51 -36.27 -32.48
CA GLY A 4 -10.44 -35.62 -31.75
C GLY A 4 -9.70 -34.63 -32.67
N VAL A 5 -10.16 -33.37 -32.78
CA VAL A 5 -9.32 -32.24 -33.24
C VAL A 5 -9.61 -30.98 -32.43
N ASP A 6 -8.53 -30.48 -31.83
CA ASP A 6 -8.39 -29.31 -30.99
C ASP A 6 -8.71 -27.99 -31.73
N GLY A 7 -9.45 -27.11 -31.06
CA GLY A 7 -9.53 -25.68 -31.37
C GLY A 7 -9.00 -24.90 -30.17
N GLY A 8 -7.70 -24.55 -30.23
CA GLY A 8 -6.92 -23.96 -29.16
C GLY A 8 -7.59 -22.79 -28.45
N ARG A 9 -7.78 -22.93 -27.15
CA ARG A 9 -8.07 -21.81 -26.24
C ARG A 9 -6.73 -21.10 -26.00
N ALA A 10 -6.60 -19.88 -26.51
CA ALA A 10 -5.47 -19.01 -26.20
C ALA A 10 -5.24 -19.00 -24.67
N ARG A 11 -4.11 -19.56 -24.24
CA ARG A 11 -3.61 -19.37 -22.88
C ARG A 11 -3.28 -17.88 -22.78
N ALA A 12 -4.06 -17.17 -21.96
CA ALA A 12 -3.66 -15.85 -21.52
C ALA A 12 -2.31 -16.00 -20.79
N ASP A 13 -1.29 -15.43 -21.38
CA ASP A 13 0.04 -15.29 -20.83
C ASP A 13 -0.07 -14.56 -19.48
N GLN A 14 0.22 -15.23 -18.38
CA GLN A 14 0.28 -14.63 -17.04
C GLN A 14 1.68 -14.84 -16.46
N PRO A 15 2.65 -13.95 -16.74
CA PRO A 15 3.99 -14.04 -16.20
C PRO A 15 4.06 -13.42 -14.80
N TRP A 16 3.22 -13.87 -13.87
CA TRP A 16 3.45 -13.61 -12.44
C TRP A 16 3.53 -14.93 -11.72
N GLU A 17 4.77 -15.37 -11.47
CA GLU A 17 5.05 -16.45 -10.54
C GLU A 17 4.34 -16.12 -9.23
N THR A 18 3.32 -16.91 -8.93
CA THR A 18 2.55 -16.82 -7.70
C THR A 18 3.46 -17.35 -6.61
N LEU A 19 4.35 -16.48 -6.08
CA LEU A 19 5.17 -16.81 -4.93
C LEU A 19 4.18 -17.13 -3.79
N GLU A 20 4.17 -18.38 -3.34
CA GLU A 20 3.22 -18.85 -2.32
C GLU A 20 3.24 -17.98 -1.05
N THR A 21 4.39 -17.33 -0.82
CA THR A 21 4.59 -16.16 0.04
C THR A 21 5.74 -15.30 -0.52
N PRO A 22 5.49 -14.06 -0.97
CA PRO A 22 6.55 -13.22 -1.52
C PRO A 22 7.54 -12.80 -0.43
N SER A 23 8.84 -12.84 -0.74
CA SER A 23 9.94 -12.43 0.13
C SER A 23 10.75 -11.34 -0.57
N GLY A 24 11.18 -10.34 0.19
CA GLY A 24 11.98 -9.25 -0.34
C GLY A 24 12.30 -8.18 0.68
N SER A 25 13.12 -7.22 0.29
CA SER A 25 13.69 -6.20 1.17
C SER A 25 13.14 -4.79 0.91
N LEU A 26 12.60 -4.53 -0.28
CA LEU A 26 12.09 -3.23 -0.69
C LEU A 26 10.61 -3.32 -1.06
N LEU A 27 9.73 -2.88 -0.16
CA LEU A 27 8.31 -2.79 -0.42
C LEU A 27 7.95 -1.38 -0.89
N ARG A 28 7.33 -1.27 -2.05
CA ARG A 28 6.84 0.01 -2.60
C ARG A 28 5.34 -0.05 -2.80
N LEU A 29 4.64 0.82 -2.10
CA LEU A 29 3.21 1.06 -2.20
C LEU A 29 2.96 2.25 -3.12
N VAL A 30 2.27 2.01 -4.22
CA VAL A 30 1.91 3.05 -5.20
C VAL A 30 0.43 3.37 -5.10
N LEU A 31 0.10 4.63 -4.87
CA LEU A 31 -1.26 5.11 -4.63
C LEU A 31 -1.79 5.82 -5.88
N HIS A 32 -2.78 5.20 -6.53
CA HIS A 32 -3.31 5.65 -7.82
C HIS A 32 -4.44 6.67 -7.66
N SER A 33 -5.22 6.57 -6.58
CA SER A 33 -6.37 7.46 -6.35
C SER A 33 -6.72 7.59 -4.88
N THR A 34 -7.54 8.60 -4.57
CA THR A 34 -8.08 8.86 -3.23
C THR A 34 -9.58 8.56 -3.17
N HIS A 35 -10.16 8.66 -1.98
CA HIS A 35 -11.60 8.55 -1.77
C HIS A 35 -12.39 9.81 -2.13
N GLY A 36 -11.75 10.86 -2.67
CA GLY A 36 -12.45 12.04 -3.16
C GLY A 36 -11.70 13.37 -2.99
N ASP A 37 -10.53 13.39 -2.33
CA ASP A 37 -9.73 14.61 -2.22
C ASP A 37 -8.91 14.86 -3.50
N ALA A 38 -9.01 16.08 -4.02
CA ALA A 38 -8.37 16.49 -5.27
C ALA A 38 -6.87 16.76 -5.13
N PHE A 39 -6.40 17.09 -3.93
CA PHE A 39 -5.08 17.67 -3.69
C PHE A 39 -4.19 16.85 -2.77
N TYR A 40 -4.76 16.04 -1.88
CA TYR A 40 -3.99 15.37 -0.84
C TYR A 40 -4.28 13.88 -0.76
N VAL A 41 -3.27 13.12 -0.37
CA VAL A 41 -3.39 11.71 0.00
C VAL A 41 -2.67 11.45 1.31
N GLY A 42 -3.23 10.59 2.15
CA GLY A 42 -2.63 10.20 3.42
C GLY A 42 -2.91 8.76 3.79
N LEU A 43 -2.15 8.29 4.78
CA LEU A 43 -2.28 6.99 5.44
C LEU A 43 -1.98 7.17 6.93
N ASP A 44 -2.54 6.29 7.76
CA ASP A 44 -2.35 6.33 9.21
C ASP A 44 -1.32 5.29 9.72
N GLY A 45 -0.93 4.33 8.88
CA GLY A 45 0.00 3.28 9.30
C GLY A 45 0.13 2.11 8.34
N ILE A 46 1.25 1.40 8.44
CA ILE A 46 1.58 0.18 7.71
C ILE A 46 2.13 -0.85 8.70
N GLU A 47 1.67 -2.10 8.60
CA GLU A 47 2.25 -3.24 9.32
C GLU A 47 2.54 -4.36 8.34
N ILE A 48 3.71 -4.98 8.50
CA ILE A 48 4.12 -6.18 7.75
C ILE A 48 3.99 -7.36 8.70
N VAL A 49 3.21 -8.37 8.31
CA VAL A 49 2.95 -9.57 9.10
C VAL A 49 3.53 -10.78 8.39
N THR A 50 4.37 -11.52 9.10
CA THR A 50 5.01 -12.76 8.62
C THR A 50 4.09 -13.97 8.80
N ARG A 51 4.43 -15.13 8.22
CA ARG A 51 3.63 -16.37 8.28
C ARG A 51 3.30 -16.85 9.70
N GLY A 52 4.17 -16.56 10.68
CA GLY A 52 3.93 -16.88 12.09
C GLY A 52 3.01 -15.90 12.83
N GLY A 53 2.41 -14.92 12.13
CA GLY A 53 1.62 -13.85 12.75
C GLY A 53 2.45 -12.77 13.45
N ARG A 54 3.79 -12.85 13.38
CA ARG A 54 4.68 -11.82 13.92
C ARG A 54 4.65 -10.57 13.05
N VAL A 55 4.41 -9.42 13.69
CA VAL A 55 4.54 -8.10 13.09
C VAL A 55 6.03 -7.72 13.04
N VAL A 56 6.52 -7.32 11.87
CA VAL A 56 7.86 -6.77 11.69
C VAL A 56 7.92 -5.41 12.38
N ALA A 57 8.91 -5.22 13.26
CA ALA A 57 9.15 -3.92 13.87
C ALA A 57 9.83 -3.02 12.83
N LEU A 58 9.10 -2.01 12.34
CA LEU A 58 9.63 -1.03 11.41
C LEU A 58 10.21 0.16 12.17
N ASP A 59 11.37 0.62 11.77
CA ASP A 59 11.90 1.93 12.18
C ASP A 59 11.30 3.04 11.30
N ALA A 60 11.13 4.24 11.87
CA ALA A 60 10.66 5.40 11.12
C ALA A 60 11.59 5.75 9.95
N ALA A 61 12.90 5.53 10.09
CA ALA A 61 13.90 5.76 9.05
C ALA A 61 13.81 4.76 7.88
N GLN A 62 13.18 3.60 8.08
CA GLN A 62 12.94 2.62 7.02
C GLN A 62 11.79 3.03 6.11
N VAL A 63 11.01 4.06 6.46
CA VAL A 63 9.84 4.49 5.69
C VAL A 63 10.06 5.87 5.10
N THR A 64 9.93 5.97 3.77
CA THR A 64 9.97 7.24 3.04
C THR A 64 8.80 7.32 2.06
N ALA A 65 8.59 8.50 1.47
CA ALA A 65 7.52 8.70 0.49
C ALA A 65 7.90 9.72 -0.58
N ARG A 66 7.17 9.67 -1.70
CA ARG A 66 7.23 10.64 -2.78
C ARG A 66 5.81 11.06 -3.16
N PRO A 67 5.46 12.36 -3.06
CA PRO A 67 6.17 13.42 -2.35
C PRO A 67 6.33 13.07 -0.86
N HIS A 68 7.38 13.56 -0.23
CA HIS A 68 7.73 13.18 1.15
C HIS A 68 6.63 13.51 2.16
N SER A 69 6.15 14.75 2.17
CA SER A 69 5.09 15.22 3.06
C SER A 69 4.60 16.58 2.54
N LEU A 70 3.87 17.34 3.36
CA LEU A 70 3.58 18.74 3.08
C LEU A 70 4.82 19.64 2.98
N ALA A 71 6.01 19.14 3.34
CA ALA A 71 7.27 19.82 3.05
C ALA A 71 7.46 20.11 1.55
N ALA A 72 6.89 19.28 0.67
CA ALA A 72 6.89 19.51 -0.78
C ALA A 72 6.11 20.78 -1.20
N LEU A 73 5.28 21.33 -0.31
CA LEU A 73 4.57 22.60 -0.48
C LEU A 73 5.17 23.73 0.39
N GLY A 74 6.39 23.54 0.92
CA GLY A 74 7.04 24.49 1.82
C GLY A 74 6.58 24.43 3.28
N GLN A 75 5.81 23.41 3.68
CA GLN A 75 5.34 23.22 5.06
C GLN A 75 6.20 22.18 5.81
N ALA A 76 7.48 22.48 6.01
CA ALA A 76 8.44 21.54 6.61
C ALA A 76 8.14 21.20 8.09
N ASP A 77 7.50 22.12 8.82
CA ASP A 77 7.17 21.94 10.24
C ASP A 77 5.92 21.06 10.48
N ASP A 78 5.23 20.62 9.42
CA ASP A 78 4.08 19.74 9.57
C ASP A 78 4.51 18.34 10.03
N ALA A 79 3.95 17.88 11.14
CA ALA A 79 4.34 16.62 11.77
C ALA A 79 3.94 15.35 10.99
N ARG A 80 3.17 15.45 9.89
CA ARG A 80 2.66 14.29 9.14
C ARG A 80 3.67 13.78 8.11
N VAL A 81 4.67 13.06 8.60
CA VAL A 81 5.81 12.54 7.81
C VAL A 81 5.72 11.02 7.60
N PRO A 82 6.43 10.45 6.58
CA PRO A 82 6.36 9.03 6.25
C PRO A 82 6.74 8.09 7.39
N GLY A 83 7.72 8.48 8.21
CA GLY A 83 8.16 7.69 9.36
C GLY A 83 7.06 7.38 10.37
N ASN A 84 5.98 8.17 10.40
CA ASN A 84 4.83 7.87 11.26
C ASN A 84 4.01 6.65 10.79
N LEU A 85 4.23 6.17 9.56
CA LEU A 85 3.57 4.97 9.05
C LEU A 85 4.15 3.70 9.66
N ALA A 86 5.38 3.74 10.18
CA ALA A 86 5.99 2.63 10.89
C ALA A 86 5.26 2.41 12.22
N LEU A 87 4.24 1.55 12.22
CA LEU A 87 3.55 1.17 13.44
C LEU A 87 4.42 0.18 14.22
N ALA A 88 4.81 0.57 15.44
CA ALA A 88 5.62 -0.27 16.30
C ALA A 88 4.89 -1.58 16.62
N GLY A 89 5.56 -2.72 16.44
CA GLY A 89 5.03 -4.03 16.79
C GLY A 89 4.62 -4.07 18.27
N GLY A 90 3.32 -3.94 18.55
CA GLY A 90 2.74 -3.93 19.89
C GLY A 90 2.69 -2.58 20.62
N GLY A 91 3.22 -1.49 20.04
CA GLY A 91 3.17 -0.14 20.61
C GLY A 91 2.06 0.68 19.96
N GLY A 92 0.89 0.74 20.60
CA GLY A 92 -0.34 1.29 20.05
C GLY A 92 -0.21 2.62 19.28
N ARG A 93 -1.07 2.78 18.26
CA ARG A 93 -1.26 3.98 17.43
C ARG A 93 -0.99 5.28 18.19
N ARG A 94 0.01 6.06 17.75
CA ARG A 94 0.04 7.49 18.05
C ARG A 94 -1.15 8.12 17.33
N LYS A 95 -2.25 8.34 18.06
CA LYS A 95 -3.48 8.91 17.50
C LYS A 95 -3.12 10.22 16.78
N ASN A 96 -3.55 10.34 15.53
CA ASN A 96 -3.58 11.59 14.75
C ASN A 96 -2.25 12.16 14.22
N VAL A 97 -1.20 11.35 14.08
CA VAL A 97 0.04 11.79 13.41
C VAL A 97 0.38 10.87 12.24
N GLY A 98 -0.58 10.51 11.39
CA GLY A 98 -0.29 9.73 10.17
C GLY A 98 0.62 10.47 9.17
N TRP A 99 0.72 9.97 7.96
CA TRP A 99 1.38 10.65 6.85
C TRP A 99 0.35 11.39 5.98
N LEU A 100 0.72 12.58 5.49
CA LEU A 100 -0.04 13.31 4.48
C LEU A 100 0.91 13.98 3.49
N ALA A 101 0.62 13.82 2.21
CA ALA A 101 1.33 14.48 1.13
C ALA A 101 0.36 15.14 0.14
N PRO A 102 0.80 16.17 -0.60
CA PRO A 102 0.12 16.56 -1.83
C PRO A 102 0.10 15.38 -2.80
N LYS A 103 -0.91 15.34 -3.66
CA LYS A 103 -0.95 14.38 -4.77
C LYS A 103 0.18 14.72 -5.73
N ALA A 104 0.97 13.73 -6.10
CA ALA A 104 2.13 13.92 -6.98
C ALA A 104 1.74 14.65 -8.28
N SER A 105 0.62 14.25 -8.89
CA SER A 105 0.04 14.88 -10.08
C SER A 105 -0.34 16.36 -9.94
N THR A 106 -0.37 16.92 -8.73
CA THR A 106 -0.68 18.33 -8.48
C THR A 106 0.55 19.21 -8.33
N LEU A 107 1.76 18.63 -8.23
CA LEU A 107 2.99 19.37 -7.97
C LEU A 107 3.65 19.95 -9.23
N GLY A 108 3.10 19.73 -10.42
CA GLY A 108 3.60 20.31 -11.66
C GLY A 108 5.08 20.00 -11.92
N TYR A 109 5.51 18.76 -11.62
CA TYR A 109 6.90 18.36 -11.79
C TYR A 109 7.41 18.67 -13.20
N PRO A 110 8.63 19.22 -13.34
CA PRO A 110 9.13 19.76 -14.60
C PRO A 110 9.42 18.67 -15.65
N THR A 111 9.53 17.41 -15.23
CA THR A 111 9.75 16.27 -16.13
C THR A 111 8.67 15.21 -15.94
N PRO A 112 8.15 14.59 -17.02
CA PRO A 112 7.14 13.52 -16.94
C PRO A 112 7.59 12.27 -16.17
N ASP A 113 8.91 12.10 -16.04
CA ASP A 113 9.57 10.96 -15.37
C ASP A 113 9.52 11.11 -13.84
N GLU A 114 9.23 12.30 -13.34
CA GLU A 114 8.94 12.55 -11.93
C GLU A 114 7.50 12.14 -11.61
N GLY A 115 7.32 10.81 -11.51
CA GLY A 115 6.12 10.05 -11.17
C GLY A 115 4.87 10.83 -10.81
N LEU A 116 3.79 10.62 -11.57
CA LEU A 116 2.46 11.21 -11.34
C LEU A 116 1.70 10.59 -10.15
N GLU A 117 2.28 9.58 -9.51
CA GLU A 117 1.65 8.80 -8.45
C GLU A 117 2.37 9.02 -7.12
N ASN A 118 1.61 8.92 -6.03
CA ASN A 118 2.18 8.98 -4.70
C ASN A 118 2.75 7.60 -4.34
N GLU A 119 3.95 7.58 -3.80
CA GLU A 119 4.64 6.35 -3.42
C GLU A 119 5.02 6.38 -1.95
N VAL A 120 4.88 5.24 -1.27
CA VAL A 120 5.47 4.98 0.03
C VAL A 120 6.42 3.81 -0.13
N VAL A 121 7.65 3.94 0.37
CA VAL A 121 8.68 2.91 0.30
C VAL A 121 9.06 2.50 1.72
N VAL A 122 9.10 1.19 1.95
CA VAL A 122 9.63 0.56 3.16
C VAL A 122 10.87 -0.23 2.77
N ALA A 123 12.03 0.19 3.25
CA ALA A 123 13.32 -0.48 3.04
C ALA A 123 13.68 -1.27 4.29
N LEU A 124 13.61 -2.59 4.20
CA LEU A 124 13.95 -3.54 5.26
C LEU A 124 15.44 -3.83 5.23
N ASP A 125 16.02 -4.08 6.40
CA ASP A 125 17.46 -4.38 6.52
C ASP A 125 17.84 -5.73 5.89
N GLU A 126 16.88 -6.66 5.85
CA GLU A 126 17.02 -7.97 5.25
C GLU A 126 15.71 -8.40 4.55
N PRO A 127 15.76 -9.35 3.59
CA PRO A 127 14.56 -9.89 2.98
C PRO A 127 13.61 -10.53 4.00
N VAL A 128 12.34 -10.15 3.97
CA VAL A 128 11.29 -10.70 4.84
C VAL A 128 10.21 -11.37 4.02
N GLU A 129 9.79 -12.57 4.45
CA GLU A 129 8.59 -13.24 3.93
C GLU A 129 7.32 -12.50 4.40
N ILE A 130 6.59 -11.92 3.46
CA ILE A 130 5.39 -11.11 3.74
C ILE A 130 4.13 -11.95 3.53
N HIS A 131 3.44 -12.25 4.63
CA HIS A 131 2.17 -12.99 4.58
C HIS A 131 0.97 -12.03 4.50
N HIS A 132 0.97 -10.96 5.30
CA HIS A 132 0.00 -9.87 5.17
C HIS A 132 0.68 -8.50 5.19
N LEU A 133 0.18 -7.60 4.35
CA LEU A 133 0.38 -6.17 4.47
C LEU A 133 -0.89 -5.54 5.05
N CYS A 134 -0.82 -4.97 6.24
CA CYS A 134 -1.93 -4.24 6.84
C CYS A 134 -1.75 -2.75 6.60
N ILE A 135 -2.73 -2.12 5.94
CA ILE A 135 -2.73 -0.69 5.66
C ILE A 135 -3.84 -0.02 6.45
N HIS A 136 -3.48 0.99 7.23
CA HIS A 136 -4.41 1.84 7.95
C HIS A 136 -4.65 3.09 7.14
N ASN A 137 -5.86 3.24 6.61
CA ASN A 137 -6.18 4.38 5.75
C ASN A 137 -6.44 5.66 6.57
N TYR A 138 -6.27 6.84 5.95
CA TYR A 138 -6.34 8.13 6.63
C TYR A 138 -7.70 8.37 7.28
N SER A 139 -7.75 8.38 8.60
CA SER A 139 -9.01 8.48 9.37
C SER A 139 -9.44 9.92 9.65
N LYS A 140 -8.50 10.87 9.76
CA LYS A 140 -8.81 12.27 10.10
C LYS A 140 -9.69 12.96 9.05
N THR A 141 -9.50 12.62 7.77
CA THR A 141 -10.32 13.13 6.66
C THR A 141 -10.44 12.02 5.62
N PRO A 142 -11.46 11.15 5.71
CA PRO A 142 -11.50 9.91 4.92
C PRO A 142 -11.42 10.10 3.40
N ALA A 143 -11.86 11.25 2.88
CA ALA A 143 -11.71 11.62 1.46
C ALA A 143 -10.24 11.70 0.99
N ARG A 144 -9.31 12.00 1.91
CA ARG A 144 -7.85 12.03 1.67
C ARG A 144 -7.21 10.65 1.76
N GLY A 145 -7.95 9.63 2.19
CA GLY A 145 -7.44 8.26 2.20
C GLY A 145 -7.22 7.73 0.79
N ALA A 146 -6.22 6.87 0.61
CA ALA A 146 -5.97 6.18 -0.64
C ALA A 146 -7.13 5.20 -0.96
N ARG A 147 -7.45 5.01 -2.24
CA ARG A 147 -8.52 4.13 -2.72
C ARG A 147 -8.02 3.00 -3.60
N GLU A 148 -7.26 3.29 -4.65
CA GLU A 148 -6.66 2.29 -5.54
C GLU A 148 -5.15 2.28 -5.33
N PHE A 149 -4.56 1.09 -5.20
CA PHE A 149 -3.12 0.96 -4.98
C PHE A 149 -2.55 -0.32 -5.56
N SER A 150 -1.24 -0.30 -5.78
CA SER A 150 -0.42 -1.47 -6.12
C SER A 150 0.72 -1.63 -5.12
N VAL A 151 1.15 -2.86 -4.89
CA VAL A 151 2.30 -3.20 -4.06
C VAL A 151 3.35 -3.86 -4.94
N TYR A 152 4.56 -3.35 -4.87
CA TYR A 152 5.75 -3.93 -5.46
C TYR A 152 6.67 -4.42 -4.35
N LEU A 153 7.31 -5.56 -4.56
CA LEU A 153 8.36 -6.11 -3.70
C LEU A 153 9.58 -6.38 -4.57
N ASP A 154 10.71 -5.74 -4.24
CA ASP A 154 11.96 -5.79 -5.01
C ASP A 154 11.75 -5.52 -6.51
N GLY A 155 10.82 -4.62 -6.85
CA GLY A 155 10.48 -4.23 -8.22
C GLY A 155 9.41 -5.08 -8.91
N ALA A 156 9.08 -6.26 -8.39
CA ALA A 156 8.01 -7.11 -8.92
C ALA A 156 6.65 -6.71 -8.33
N ILE A 157 5.60 -6.63 -9.15
CA ILE A 157 4.23 -6.39 -8.65
C ILE A 157 3.69 -7.64 -7.95
N VAL A 158 3.26 -7.50 -6.69
CA VAL A 158 2.77 -8.62 -5.86
C VAL A 158 1.31 -8.46 -5.42
N TYR A 159 0.74 -7.26 -5.57
CA TYR A 159 -0.67 -6.98 -5.29
C TYR A 159 -1.18 -5.75 -6.04
N ARG A 160 -2.46 -5.77 -6.42
CA ARG A 160 -3.22 -4.60 -6.86
C ARG A 160 -4.64 -4.69 -6.33
N GLY A 161 -5.16 -3.59 -5.77
CA GLY A 161 -6.49 -3.62 -5.18
C GLY A 161 -6.95 -2.28 -4.65
N ASN A 162 -7.88 -2.35 -3.69
CA ASN A 162 -8.57 -1.19 -3.16
C ASN A 162 -8.55 -1.14 -1.63
N LEU A 163 -8.49 0.08 -1.09
CA LEU A 163 -8.77 0.38 0.31
C LEU A 163 -10.18 0.97 0.45
N ARG A 164 -10.80 0.72 1.58
CA ARG A 164 -11.98 1.43 2.09
C ARG A 164 -11.56 2.73 2.80
N PRO A 165 -12.47 3.73 2.91
CA PRO A 165 -12.17 4.97 3.63
C PRO A 165 -11.83 4.70 5.11
N GLY A 166 -10.94 5.52 5.68
CA GLY A 166 -10.66 5.47 7.12
C GLY A 166 -11.91 5.82 7.94
N GLY A 167 -12.18 5.08 9.03
CA GLY A 167 -13.31 5.36 9.93
C GLY A 167 -14.64 4.65 9.62
N GLY A 168 -14.72 3.86 8.54
CA GLY A 168 -15.91 3.06 8.22
C GLY A 168 -15.87 1.63 8.80
N GLY A 169 -16.08 1.48 10.11
CA GLY A 169 -16.23 0.16 10.74
C GLY A 169 -16.62 0.28 12.21
N GLY A 170 -17.83 -0.16 12.56
CA GLY A 170 -18.43 -0.03 13.88
C GLY A 170 -17.63 -0.65 15.03
N GLY A 171 -17.99 -0.23 16.25
CA GLY A 171 -17.31 -0.47 17.51
C GLY A 171 -16.74 -1.89 17.70
N GLY A 172 -15.43 -1.94 17.82
CA GLY A 172 -14.64 -3.09 18.23
C GLY A 172 -13.18 -2.68 18.26
N ALA A 173 -12.47 -2.94 19.37
CA ALA A 173 -11.06 -2.63 19.52
C ALA A 173 -10.26 -3.33 18.40
N GLY A 174 -9.81 -2.55 17.40
CA GLY A 174 -9.23 -3.05 16.14
C GLY A 174 -9.65 -2.28 14.87
N ALA A 175 -10.55 -1.28 14.98
CA ALA A 175 -11.07 -0.54 13.84
C ALA A 175 -10.00 0.26 13.06
N GLY A 176 -9.76 -0.12 11.80
CA GLY A 176 -9.16 0.74 10.77
C GLY A 176 -8.11 0.10 9.86
N ALA A 177 -7.53 -1.04 10.24
CA ALA A 177 -6.54 -1.75 9.43
C ALA A 177 -7.22 -2.61 8.36
N GLN A 178 -6.72 -2.58 7.13
CA GLN A 178 -7.14 -3.47 6.06
C GLN A 178 -5.98 -4.40 5.73
N GLY A 179 -6.14 -5.69 5.98
CA GLY A 179 -5.13 -6.72 5.72
C GLY A 179 -5.21 -7.25 4.30
N HIS A 180 -4.09 -7.24 3.59
CA HIS A 180 -3.95 -7.71 2.21
C HIS A 180 -2.95 -8.87 2.15
N ARG A 181 -3.40 -10.04 1.69
CA ARG A 181 -2.52 -11.18 1.41
C ARG A 181 -1.83 -10.95 0.07
N LEU A 182 -0.50 -10.93 0.08
CA LEU A 182 0.31 -10.75 -1.12
C LEU A 182 0.53 -12.09 -1.83
N GLY A 183 0.83 -12.08 -3.13
CA GLY A 183 1.24 -13.29 -3.87
C GLY A 183 0.10 -14.15 -4.43
N HIS A 184 -1.18 -13.89 -4.14
CA HIS A 184 -2.30 -14.56 -4.81
C HIS A 184 -3.15 -13.55 -5.60
N PRO A 185 -3.52 -13.85 -6.86
CA PRO A 185 -4.46 -13.00 -7.58
C PRO A 185 -5.80 -13.01 -6.85
N GLN A 186 -6.21 -11.86 -6.30
CA GLN A 186 -7.60 -11.64 -5.92
C GLN A 186 -8.41 -11.55 -7.21
N GLY A 187 -8.79 -12.72 -7.74
CA GLY A 187 -9.70 -12.83 -8.86
C GLY A 187 -10.98 -12.06 -8.54
N ARG A 188 -11.42 -11.22 -9.49
CA ARG A 188 -12.74 -10.59 -9.47
C ARG A 188 -13.76 -11.62 -9.00
N ARG A 189 -14.41 -11.38 -7.86
CA ARG A 189 -15.67 -12.07 -7.54
C ARG A 189 -16.63 -11.74 -8.67
N ARG A 190 -16.87 -12.71 -9.57
CA ARG A 190 -18.01 -12.65 -10.48
C ARG A 190 -19.25 -12.56 -9.60
N ARG A 191 -19.93 -11.41 -9.62
CA ARG A 191 -21.33 -11.37 -9.21
C ARG A 191 -22.09 -12.22 -10.23
N GLY A 192 -22.88 -13.15 -9.71
CA GLY A 192 -23.81 -13.95 -10.51
C GLY A 192 -24.88 -13.10 -11.16
#